data_AF-A0A5N6JHX2-F1
#
_entry.id   AF-A0A5N6JHX2-F1
#
_cell.length_a   1.000
_cell.length_b   1.000
_cell.length_c   1.000
_cell.angle_alpha   90.00
_cell.angle_beta   90.00
_cell.angle_gamma   90.00
#
_symmetry.space_group_name_H-M   'P 1'
#
loop_
_entity.id
_entity.type
_entity.pdbx_description
1 polymer ?
#
loop_
_entity_poly.entity_id
_entity_poly.type
_entity_poly.pdbx_seq_one_letter_code
_entity_poly.pdbx_strand_id
1 'polypeptide(L)' 'MVDINAQNWAGETALMLAVWFKDLDAVELLVGYGADPNPSLRSWDGVTLRDLADQHGVKRLLSPKKVRTV' A
#
# COMPACT_ATOMS: atom_id res chain seq x y z
N MET A 1 15.26 12.07 8.77
CA MET A 1 14.79 11.45 7.51
C MET A 1 13.93 10.28 7.93
N VAL A 2 12.68 10.21 7.44
CA VAL A 2 11.76 9.11 7.72
C VAL A 2 11.70 8.25 6.46
N ASP A 3 11.89 6.94 6.60
CA ASP A 3 11.72 6.00 5.51
C ASP A 3 10.23 5.67 5.35
N ILE A 4 9.66 6.03 4.20
CA ILE A 4 8.24 5.84 3.88
C ILE A 4 7.87 4.36 3.73
N ASN A 5 8.86 3.50 3.45
CA ASN A 5 8.70 2.06 3.28
C ASN A 5 9.18 1.27 4.50
N ALA A 6 9.44 1.95 5.63
CA ALA A 6 9.81 1.29 6.87
C ALA A 6 8.74 0.26 7.28
N GLN A 7 9.21 -0.89 7.72
CA GLN A 7 8.36 -1.97 8.23
C GLN A 7 8.27 -1.87 9.76
N ASN A 8 7.08 -2.14 10.30
CA ASN A 8 6.92 -2.36 11.73
C ASN A 8 7.44 -3.75 12.14
N TRP A 9 7.22 -4.13 13.40
CA TRP A 9 7.63 -5.43 13.96
C TRP A 9 6.88 -6.64 13.39
N ALA A 10 5.86 -6.43 12.57
CA ALA A 10 5.14 -7.48 11.83
C ALA A 10 5.55 -7.53 10.35
N GLY A 11 6.45 -6.66 9.90
CA GLY A 11 6.82 -6.53 8.48
C GLY A 11 5.85 -5.67 7.67
N GLU A 12 4.91 -4.98 8.32
CA GLU A 12 3.91 -4.16 7.63
C GLU A 12 4.46 -2.75 7.37
N THR A 13 4.24 -2.23 6.16
CA THR A 13 4.50 -0.83 5.83
C THR A 13 3.32 0.05 6.22
N ALA A 14 3.53 1.36 6.30
CA ALA A 14 2.43 2.31 6.49
C ALA A 14 1.33 2.15 5.42
N LEU A 15 1.71 1.82 4.18
CA LEU A 15 0.75 1.57 3.10
C LEU A 15 -0.10 0.32 3.35
N MET A 16 0.48 -0.77 3.85
CA MET A 16 -0.27 -1.98 4.21
C MET A 16 -1.33 -1.69 5.27
N LEU A 17 -0.98 -0.91 6.30
CA LEU A 17 -1.91 -0.49 7.35
C LEU A 17 -3.03 0.39 6.79
N ALA A 18 -2.71 1.36 5.91
CA ALA A 18 -3.72 2.21 5.28
C ALA A 18 -4.72 1.40 4.45
N VAL A 19 -4.24 0.39 3.71
CA VAL A 19 -5.08 -0.56 2.98
C VAL A 19 -5.95 -1.39 3.92
N TRP A 20 -5.39 -1.89 5.03
CA TRP A 20 -6.11 -2.65 6.07
C TRP A 20 -7.26 -1.85 6.67
N PHE A 21 -7.02 -0.58 7.02
CA PHE A 21 -8.03 0.31 7.59
C PHE A 21 -9.01 0.90 6.57
N LYS A 22 -8.83 0.60 5.27
CA LYS A 22 -9.59 1.21 4.17
C LYS A 22 -9.52 2.73 4.15
N ASP A 23 -8.41 3.29 4.61
CA ASP A 23 -8.19 4.74 4.63
C ASP A 23 -7.66 5.19 3.27
N LEU A 24 -8.59 5.60 2.40
CA LEU A 24 -8.28 6.01 1.03
C LEU A 24 -7.38 7.22 0.96
N ASP A 25 -7.60 8.20 1.85
CA ASP A 25 -6.83 9.44 1.89
C ASP A 25 -5.39 9.14 2.30
N ALA A 26 -5.20 8.27 3.30
CA ALA A 26 -3.88 7.80 3.69
C ALA A 26 -3.19 7.01 2.58
N VAL A 27 -3.90 6.13 1.86
CA VAL A 27 -3.33 5.39 0.72
C VAL A 27 -2.87 6.35 -0.38
N GLU A 28 -3.70 7.30 -0.79
CA GLU A 28 -3.34 8.28 -1.83
C GLU A 28 -2.17 9.16 -1.41
N LEU A 29 -2.15 9.60 -0.14
CA LEU A 29 -1.08 10.40 0.43
C LEU A 29 0.25 9.64 0.45
N LEU A 30 0.25 8.42 0.98
CA LEU A 30 1.46 7.58 1.10
C LEU A 30 2.05 7.24 -0.28
N VAL A 31 1.21 6.82 -1.23
CA VAL A 31 1.65 6.56 -2.62
C VAL A 31 2.16 7.85 -3.27
N GLY A 32 1.52 8.99 -3.03
CA GLY A 32 1.98 10.31 -3.49
C GLY A 32 3.35 10.71 -2.93
N TYR A 33 3.68 10.26 -1.72
CA TYR A 33 5.00 10.44 -1.10
C TYR A 33 6.02 9.36 -1.49
N GLY A 34 5.68 8.41 -2.36
CA GLY A 34 6.59 7.37 -2.84
C GLY A 34 6.60 6.08 -2.02
N ALA A 35 5.56 5.81 -1.23
CA ALA A 35 5.34 4.47 -0.69
C ALA A 35 5.21 3.46 -1.83
N ASP A 36 5.88 2.31 -1.72
CA ASP A 36 5.89 1.27 -2.74
C ASP A 36 4.52 0.59 -2.82
N PRO A 37 3.76 0.75 -3.93
CA PRO A 37 2.45 0.14 -4.10
C PRO A 37 2.52 -1.27 -4.67
N ASN A 38 3.70 -1.92 -4.67
CA ASN A 38 3.87 -3.24 -5.24
C ASN A 38 2.91 -4.26 -4.58
N PRO A 39 1.98 -4.87 -5.33
CA PRO A 39 1.01 -5.80 -4.78
C PRO A 39 1.63 -7.06 -4.16
N SER A 40 2.90 -7.36 -4.45
CA SER A 40 3.65 -8.49 -3.89
C SER A 40 4.42 -8.16 -2.61
N LEU A 41 4.40 -6.90 -2.13
CA LEU A 41 4.88 -6.56 -0.80
C LEU A 41 4.17 -7.40 0.24
N ARG A 42 4.93 -7.92 1.22
CA ARG A 42 4.39 -8.81 2.24
C ARG A 42 4.96 -8.49 3.62
N SER A 43 4.11 -8.70 4.61
CA SER A 43 4.49 -8.78 6.02
C SER A 43 5.20 -10.12 6.30
N TRP A 44 5.72 -10.27 7.51
CA TRP A 44 6.47 -11.45 7.90
C TRP A 44 5.59 -12.70 8.06
N ASP A 45 4.28 -12.53 8.28
CA ASP A 45 3.27 -13.59 8.25
C ASP A 45 2.88 -14.01 6.81
N GLY A 46 3.43 -13.35 5.79
CA GLY A 46 3.22 -13.66 4.38
C GLY A 46 2.01 -13.00 3.75
N VAL A 47 1.25 -12.18 4.49
CA VAL A 47 0.10 -11.44 3.94
C VAL A 47 0.61 -10.38 2.96
N THR A 48 0.14 -10.46 1.71
CA THR A 48 0.56 -9.52 0.68
C THR A 48 -0.33 -8.27 0.65
N LEU A 49 0.20 -7.16 0.12
CA LEU A 49 -0.56 -5.95 -0.12
C LEU A 49 -1.78 -6.21 -1.02
N ARG A 50 -1.67 -7.15 -1.98
CA ARG A 50 -2.80 -7.63 -2.77
C ARG A 50 -3.83 -8.37 -1.92
N ASP A 51 -3.42 -9.26 -1.03
CA ASP A 51 -4.35 -9.99 -0.16
C ASP A 51 -5.18 -9.03 0.69
N LEU A 52 -4.53 -7.99 1.23
CA LEU A 52 -5.20 -6.90 1.94
C LEU A 52 -6.18 -6.16 1.04
N ALA A 53 -5.73 -5.75 -0.15
CA ALA A 53 -6.58 -4.99 -1.06
C ALA A 53 -7.77 -5.80 -1.59
N ASP A 54 -7.61 -7.12 -1.73
CA ASP A 54 -8.63 -8.06 -2.17
C ASP A 54 -9.69 -8.27 -1.09
N GLN A 55 -9.27 -8.50 0.16
CA GLN A 55 -10.19 -8.63 1.30
C GLN A 55 -10.99 -7.35 1.56
N HIS A 56 -10.38 -6.20 1.33
CA HIS A 56 -10.95 -4.91 1.69
C HIS A 56 -11.60 -4.16 0.52
N GLY A 57 -11.54 -4.69 -0.71
CA GLY A 57 -12.18 -4.14 -1.91
C GLY A 57 -11.47 -2.91 -2.49
N VAL A 58 -10.20 -2.70 -2.18
CA VAL A 58 -9.42 -1.50 -2.52
C VAL A 58 -8.39 -1.73 -3.64
N LYS A 59 -8.54 -2.82 -4.42
CA LYS A 59 -7.65 -3.18 -5.56
C LYS A 59 -7.33 -2.03 -6.52
N ARG A 60 -8.30 -1.13 -6.73
CA ARG A 60 -8.16 0.04 -7.63
C ARG A 60 -7.02 0.98 -7.21
N LEU A 61 -6.64 0.99 -5.93
CA LEU A 61 -5.65 1.90 -5.39
C LEU A 61 -4.20 1.45 -5.63
N LEU A 62 -3.97 0.14 -5.73
CA LEU A 62 -2.66 -0.45 -6.09
C LEU A 62 -2.36 -0.35 -7.59
N SER A 63 -3.35 0.07 -8.39
CA SER A 63 -3.14 0.31 -9.81
C SER A 63 -2.54 1.70 -9.96
N PRO A 64 -1.27 1.85 -10.39
CA PRO A 64 -0.76 3.17 -10.73
C PRO A 64 -1.72 3.79 -11.74
N LYS A 65 -2.24 4.99 -11.46
CA LYS A 65 -2.99 5.75 -12.45
C LYS A 65 -2.06 5.84 -13.66
N LYS A 66 -2.37 5.10 -14.73
CA LYS A 66 -1.70 5.30 -16.02
C LYS A 66 -1.94 6.76 -16.34
N VAL A 67 -0.92 7.59 -16.14
CA VAL A 67 -0.93 8.96 -16.62
C VAL A 67 -1.15 8.80 -18.11
N ARG A 68 -2.33 9.22 -18.58
CA ARG A 68 -2.62 9.29 -20.02
C ARG A 68 -1.67 10.36 -20.55
N THR A 69 -0.54 9.92 -21.09
CA THR A 69 0.32 10.76 -21.91
C THR A 69 -0.51 11.15 -23.14
N VAL A 70 -0.82 12.44 -23.25
CA VAL A 70 -1.31 13.07 -24.48
C VAL A 70 -0.20 13.19 -25.50
#